data_AF-A0A7J6QTE2-F1
#
_entry.id   AF-A0A7J6QTE2-F1
#
_cell.length_a   1.000
_cell.length_b   1.000
_cell.length_c   1.000
_cell.angle_alpha   90.00
_cell.angle_beta   90.00
_cell.angle_gamma   90.00
#
_symmetry.space_group_name_H-M   'P 1'
#
loop_
_entity.id
_entity.type
_entity.pdbx_description
1 polymer ?
#
loop_
_entity_poly.entity_id
_entity_poly.type
_entity_poly.pdbx_seq_one_letter_code
_entity_poly.pdbx_strand_id
1 'polypeptide(L)'
;MSILTGGEEQLDVDEEAQLSEDDHVDEVGQKPKRVRADTFTKRLAKIDQGTDFRMSYSPPKGITLVTNEEQAMEAVRVLESHHGPVAWDTEFWNVELSRNTPAHSSGELLCLTAFGGGKLDFGAGPLLFVDCKGPSRQILDLFRSYFENPNKKKVFHNFATDAHILYGHDITVRGLEADTRYLARLFDSSLSSWEDQVKPDKPAVPLRKSKPASKDALIDDGGDILGPPLNGESAALEPLSVDCEQHTGPGKGYQLKRLVSLFGIAPKEPPSYKEKFAGKLGIGGLEAHCSEEKFGEWLKYAADDAYFTFMLYRRLTDTLRGQEWCTELWKEPLEHKIRGSAITLNGLKNPEMYTGLSMSEFAVKFYRPFTELLVEIERRGFGANREYLLHQLTAAQGDLERHREAFRTLAQSLADRRGRPLNPQAEFINPRSARQIRQLLFGNPDEADRLRWVARRVKAGEQAEWVPPFLEFPISPSSKQRFLIRGLSLEPIAYIYGRERLSNYAPSGWPKVESAILRALAGDPYKGIYGHAYHQLEPIRMSSTMASSTVYQDIRGNNVGPIAVDRENKGRRGG
;
A
#
# COMPACT_ATOMS: atom_id res chain seq x y z
N MET A 1 2.93 9.57 63.54
CA MET A 1 2.64 11.02 63.53
C MET A 1 1.72 11.26 62.34
N SER A 2 0.42 11.27 62.57
CA SER A 2 -0.43 12.48 62.76
C SER A 2 -0.82 13.07 61.39
N ILE A 3 -1.98 12.76 60.78
CA ILE A 3 -3.39 13.13 61.10
C ILE A 3 -3.84 14.41 60.33
N LEU A 4 -4.87 14.21 59.48
CA LEU A 4 -6.00 15.11 59.11
C LEU A 4 -5.68 16.42 58.33
N THR A 5 -6.51 17.04 57.48
CA THR A 5 -7.94 16.98 57.04
C THR A 5 -8.03 17.95 55.84
N GLY A 6 -8.85 17.78 54.80
CA GLY A 6 -10.31 18.00 54.79
C GLY A 6 -10.66 19.46 54.44
N GLY A 7 -11.45 19.68 53.39
CA GLY A 7 -11.97 21.01 53.02
C GLY A 7 -12.60 21.06 51.63
N GLU A 8 -13.86 20.63 51.54
CA GLU A 8 -14.81 20.98 50.48
C GLU A 8 -15.27 22.43 50.69
N GLU A 9 -15.41 23.21 49.61
CA GLU A 9 -16.30 24.39 49.59
C GLU A 9 -17.05 24.43 48.25
N GLN A 10 -18.36 24.49 48.38
CA GLN A 10 -19.37 24.58 47.35
C GLN A 10 -20.13 25.88 47.65
N LEU A 11 -20.11 26.87 46.75
CA LEU A 11 -21.01 28.02 46.81
C LEU A 11 -21.45 28.45 45.40
N ASP A 12 -22.74 28.29 45.25
CA ASP A 12 -23.75 28.72 44.30
C ASP A 12 -23.73 30.18 43.75
N VAL A 13 -24.21 30.29 42.50
CA VAL A 13 -25.27 31.20 41.99
C VAL A 13 -24.94 32.60 41.41
N ASP A 14 -25.36 32.72 40.14
CA ASP A 14 -25.85 33.85 39.32
C ASP A 14 -25.06 35.17 39.16
N GLU A 15 -24.80 35.53 37.89
CA GLU A 15 -25.10 36.88 37.39
C GLU A 15 -25.24 36.89 35.84
N GLU A 16 -26.45 37.22 35.39
CA GLU A 16 -26.75 37.67 34.03
C GLU A 16 -26.15 39.06 33.79
N ALA A 17 -25.51 39.28 32.63
CA ALA A 17 -25.29 40.63 32.12
C ALA A 17 -25.46 40.67 30.60
N GLN A 18 -26.48 41.41 30.18
CA GLN A 18 -26.78 41.77 28.80
C GLN A 18 -25.90 42.93 28.31
N LEU A 19 -25.55 42.82 27.01
CA LEU A 19 -25.44 43.87 25.98
C LEU A 19 -24.49 45.08 26.17
N SER A 20 -23.53 45.19 25.25
CA SER A 20 -23.30 46.44 24.52
C SER A 20 -22.62 46.17 23.15
N GLU A 21 -23.31 46.55 22.08
CA GLU A 21 -22.76 46.81 20.75
C GLU A 21 -21.87 48.08 20.82
N ASP A 22 -20.67 48.05 20.23
CA ASP A 22 -20.36 48.81 19.01
C ASP A 22 -18.85 48.85 18.69
N ASP A 23 -18.62 48.98 17.37
CA ASP A 23 -17.47 49.57 16.67
C ASP A 23 -16.25 48.75 16.19
N HIS A 24 -16.35 48.45 14.89
CA HIS A 24 -15.45 48.85 13.80
C HIS A 24 -14.24 47.97 13.38
N VAL A 25 -14.46 47.31 12.23
CA VAL A 25 -13.64 47.20 11.00
C VAL A 25 -12.18 46.72 11.12
N ASP A 26 -11.91 45.52 10.58
CA ASP A 26 -10.96 45.37 9.45
C ASP A 26 -11.10 43.97 8.80
N GLU A 27 -11.52 43.98 7.53
CA GLU A 27 -11.51 42.82 6.64
C GLU A 27 -10.10 42.55 6.07
N VAL A 28 -9.93 41.29 5.67
CA VAL A 28 -8.95 40.75 4.71
C VAL A 28 -7.76 39.99 5.33
N GLY A 29 -7.94 38.67 5.35
CA GLY A 29 -6.87 37.70 5.56
C GLY A 29 -7.40 36.28 5.78
N GLN A 30 -8.35 35.82 4.96
CA GLN A 30 -8.97 34.49 5.06
C GLN A 30 -7.91 33.38 5.02
N LYS A 31 -7.57 32.86 6.22
CA LYS A 31 -7.00 31.53 6.40
C LYS A 31 -7.95 30.50 5.76
N PRO A 32 -7.46 29.44 5.11
CA PRO A 32 -8.31 28.50 4.39
C PRO A 32 -9.34 27.91 5.35
N LYS A 33 -10.61 28.20 5.05
CA LYS A 33 -11.81 27.71 5.73
C LYS A 33 -11.68 26.20 5.97
N ARG A 34 -11.49 25.83 7.23
CA ARG A 34 -11.82 24.52 7.79
C ARG A 34 -13.35 24.41 7.81
N VAL A 35 -13.98 24.41 6.63
CA VAL A 35 -15.42 24.29 6.48
C VAL A 35 -15.64 23.05 5.62
N ARG A 36 -15.92 21.91 6.27
CA ARG A 36 -16.55 20.75 5.63
C ARG A 36 -17.00 19.65 6.60
N ALA A 37 -16.38 19.46 7.76
CA ALA A 37 -16.88 18.50 8.77
C ALA A 37 -17.86 19.18 9.74
N ASP A 38 -17.45 20.26 10.40
CA ASP A 38 -18.22 20.92 11.46
C ASP A 38 -19.61 21.41 11.01
N THR A 39 -19.76 21.85 9.76
CA THR A 39 -21.05 22.31 9.23
C THR A 39 -22.03 21.15 9.04
N PHE A 40 -21.56 19.98 8.63
CA PHE A 40 -22.39 18.78 8.48
C PHE A 40 -22.71 18.16 9.84
N THR A 41 -21.74 18.10 10.76
CA THR A 41 -21.98 17.65 12.15
C THR A 41 -23.03 18.52 12.84
N LYS A 42 -22.97 19.85 12.64
CA LYS A 42 -24.01 20.78 13.15
C LYS A 42 -25.37 20.59 12.47
N ARG A 43 -25.41 20.13 11.23
CA ARG A 43 -26.66 19.84 10.49
C ARG A 43 -27.28 18.52 10.96
N LEU A 44 -26.45 17.48 11.17
CA LEU A 44 -26.81 16.21 11.81
C LEU A 44 -27.36 16.40 13.23
N ALA A 45 -26.71 17.26 14.04
CA ALA A 45 -27.16 17.56 15.40
C ALA A 45 -28.51 18.31 15.45
N LYS A 46 -28.94 18.89 14.32
CA LYS A 46 -30.22 19.60 14.15
C LYS A 46 -31.31 18.76 13.49
N ILE A 47 -31.03 17.50 13.14
CA ILE A 47 -32.07 16.60 12.62
C ILE A 47 -33.02 16.30 13.78
N ASP A 48 -34.23 16.85 13.69
CA ASP A 48 -35.33 16.53 14.57
C ASP A 48 -35.93 15.18 14.17
N GLN A 49 -36.17 14.32 15.16
CA GLN A 49 -36.68 12.96 14.95
C GLN A 49 -38.05 12.95 14.26
N GLY A 50 -38.82 14.04 14.33
CA GLY A 50 -40.12 14.15 13.67
C GLY A 50 -40.08 14.61 12.20
N THR A 51 -38.94 15.07 11.68
CA THR A 51 -38.87 15.73 10.35
C THR A 51 -37.75 15.21 9.44
N ASP A 52 -37.08 14.11 9.80
CA ASP A 52 -36.07 13.49 8.96
C ASP A 52 -36.71 12.83 7.73
N PHE A 53 -36.31 13.27 6.52
CA PHE A 53 -36.83 12.76 5.25
C PHE A 53 -36.70 11.24 5.12
N ARG A 54 -35.72 10.64 5.81
CA ARG A 54 -35.45 9.18 5.76
C ARG A 54 -36.59 8.36 6.36
N MET A 55 -37.37 8.91 7.29
CA MET A 55 -38.52 8.20 7.87
C MET A 55 -39.67 8.01 6.87
N SER A 56 -39.83 8.93 5.93
CA SER A 56 -40.86 8.88 4.89
C SER A 56 -40.29 8.49 3.51
N TYR A 57 -39.00 8.17 3.43
CA TYR A 57 -38.34 7.88 2.16
C TYR A 57 -38.81 6.54 1.60
N SER A 58 -39.17 6.52 0.31
CA SER A 58 -39.51 5.29 -0.40
C SER A 58 -38.26 4.71 -1.08
N PRO A 59 -37.66 3.62 -0.56
CA PRO A 59 -36.42 3.08 -1.09
C PRO A 59 -36.60 2.47 -2.49
N PRO A 60 -35.52 2.34 -3.28
CA PRO A 60 -35.57 1.61 -4.54
C PRO A 60 -36.09 0.18 -4.36
N LYS A 61 -36.83 -0.32 -5.36
CA LYS A 61 -37.44 -1.66 -5.32
C LYS A 61 -36.42 -2.74 -4.95
N GLY A 62 -36.77 -3.60 -4.00
CA GLY A 62 -35.94 -4.70 -3.54
C GLY A 62 -35.07 -4.39 -2.32
N ILE A 63 -35.03 -3.12 -1.88
CA ILE A 63 -34.30 -2.67 -0.70
C ILE A 63 -35.30 -2.32 0.41
N THR A 64 -35.17 -3.00 1.54
CA THR A 64 -35.87 -2.66 2.78
C THR A 64 -35.01 -1.69 3.58
N LEU A 65 -35.55 -0.49 3.83
CA LEU A 65 -34.93 0.56 4.63
C LEU A 65 -35.44 0.49 6.07
N VAL A 66 -34.53 0.37 7.03
CA VAL A 66 -34.81 0.38 8.47
C VAL A 66 -34.37 1.72 9.07
N THR A 67 -35.32 2.50 9.56
CA THR A 67 -35.09 3.83 10.17
C THR A 67 -35.70 3.99 11.56
N ASN A 68 -36.39 2.96 12.07
CA ASN A 68 -36.93 2.91 13.43
C ASN A 68 -36.79 1.51 14.07
N GLU A 69 -37.12 1.43 15.36
CA GLU A 69 -36.97 0.21 16.17
C GLU A 69 -37.91 -0.93 15.74
N GLU A 70 -39.14 -0.63 15.35
CA GLU A 70 -40.12 -1.65 14.92
C GLU A 70 -39.64 -2.36 13.66
N GLN A 71 -39.18 -1.59 12.66
CA GLN A 71 -38.57 -2.12 11.44
C GLN A 71 -37.29 -2.91 11.74
N ALA A 72 -36.47 -2.44 12.68
CA ALA A 72 -35.27 -3.15 13.11
C ALA A 72 -35.60 -4.50 13.75
N MET A 73 -36.61 -4.55 14.63
CA MET A 73 -37.07 -5.80 15.25
C MET A 73 -37.62 -6.78 14.23
N GLU A 74 -38.34 -6.32 13.20
CA GLU A 74 -38.79 -7.19 12.10
C GLU A 74 -37.59 -7.75 11.30
N ALA A 75 -36.65 -6.88 10.92
CA ALA A 75 -35.45 -7.30 10.20
C ALA A 75 -34.63 -8.32 11.01
N VAL A 76 -34.46 -8.10 12.31
CA VAL A 76 -33.80 -9.04 13.22
C VAL A 76 -34.57 -10.36 13.32
N ARG A 77 -35.90 -10.35 13.39
CA ARG A 77 -36.71 -11.59 13.37
C ARG A 77 -36.49 -12.40 12.09
N VAL A 78 -36.44 -11.74 10.94
CA VAL A 78 -36.12 -12.38 9.65
C VAL A 78 -34.71 -12.99 9.69
N LEU A 79 -33.71 -12.24 10.14
CA LEU A 79 -32.32 -12.72 10.29
C LEU A 79 -32.20 -13.90 11.27
N GLU A 80 -32.93 -13.86 12.38
CA GLU A 80 -32.95 -14.92 13.39
C GLU A 80 -33.65 -16.19 12.89
N SER A 81 -34.62 -16.08 11.99
CA SER A 81 -35.22 -17.25 11.33
C SER A 81 -34.32 -17.87 10.24
N HIS A 82 -33.36 -17.09 9.70
CA HIS A 82 -32.47 -17.53 8.65
C HIS A 82 -31.29 -18.35 9.20
N HIS A 83 -31.00 -19.48 8.54
CA HIS A 83 -29.93 -20.41 8.92
C HIS A 83 -28.75 -20.40 7.94
N GLY A 84 -28.93 -19.77 6.77
CA GLY A 84 -27.88 -19.67 5.76
C GLY A 84 -26.90 -18.52 6.04
N PRO A 85 -25.84 -18.41 5.22
CA PRO A 85 -24.93 -17.28 5.24
C PRO A 85 -25.64 -15.98 4.85
N VAL A 86 -25.33 -14.89 5.53
CA VAL A 86 -25.77 -13.53 5.16
C VAL A 86 -24.52 -12.69 4.91
N ALA A 87 -24.43 -12.06 3.74
CA ALA A 87 -23.37 -11.11 3.48
C ALA A 87 -23.70 -9.76 4.11
N TRP A 88 -22.70 -9.13 4.71
CA TRP A 88 -22.79 -7.84 5.38
C TRP A 88 -21.72 -6.90 4.85
N ASP A 89 -22.04 -5.61 4.89
CA ASP A 89 -21.11 -4.53 4.60
C ASP A 89 -21.45 -3.33 5.48
N THR A 90 -20.44 -2.54 5.82
CA THR A 90 -20.57 -1.35 6.67
C THR A 90 -20.07 -0.11 5.97
N GLU A 91 -20.85 0.96 6.06
CA GLU A 91 -20.39 2.28 5.62
C GLU A 91 -20.21 3.18 6.83
N PHE A 92 -19.10 3.91 6.86
CA PHE A 92 -18.69 4.68 8.01
C PHE A 92 -17.91 5.94 7.61
N TRP A 93 -17.81 6.88 8.53
CA TRP A 93 -17.06 8.12 8.35
C TRP A 93 -16.18 8.42 9.56
N ASN A 94 -15.41 9.51 9.50
CA ASN A 94 -14.52 9.96 10.58
C ASN A 94 -13.40 8.96 11.00
N VAL A 95 -12.99 8.08 10.09
CA VAL A 95 -11.85 7.20 10.32
C VAL A 95 -10.58 7.93 9.88
N GLU A 96 -9.69 8.23 10.83
CA GLU A 96 -8.38 8.81 10.54
C GLU A 96 -7.42 7.75 9.96
N LEU A 97 -7.73 7.31 8.72
CA LEU A 97 -7.01 6.25 7.99
C LEU A 97 -5.55 6.58 7.68
N SER A 98 -5.13 7.83 7.87
CA SER A 98 -3.74 8.25 7.68
C SER A 98 -2.84 8.01 8.90
N ARG A 99 -3.43 7.66 10.06
CA ARG A 99 -2.69 7.48 11.33
C ARG A 99 -3.01 6.17 12.04
N ASN A 100 -4.23 5.65 11.94
CA ASN A 100 -4.64 4.42 12.60
C ASN A 100 -5.24 3.42 11.60
N THR A 101 -5.00 2.13 11.82
CA THR A 101 -5.86 1.06 11.27
C THR A 101 -7.29 1.22 11.82
N PRO A 102 -8.34 0.74 11.11
CA PRO A 102 -9.72 0.79 11.61
C PRO A 102 -9.88 0.29 13.05
N ALA A 103 -9.02 -0.66 13.46
CA ALA A 103 -8.90 -1.23 14.81
C ALA A 103 -8.85 -0.22 15.96
N HIS A 104 -8.35 0.99 15.71
CA HIS A 104 -8.24 2.06 16.71
C HIS A 104 -8.83 3.38 16.21
N SER A 105 -9.79 3.29 15.28
CA SER A 105 -10.44 4.45 14.72
C SER A 105 -11.66 4.87 15.55
N SER A 106 -11.88 6.18 15.67
CA SER A 106 -13.14 6.77 16.16
C SER A 106 -14.19 6.84 15.04
N GLY A 107 -14.21 5.82 14.18
CA GLY A 107 -15.13 5.75 13.06
C GLY A 107 -16.56 5.73 13.55
N GLU A 108 -17.44 6.47 12.87
CA GLU A 108 -18.87 6.42 13.15
C GLU A 108 -19.58 5.70 12.01
N LEU A 109 -20.40 4.72 12.36
CA LEU A 109 -21.21 3.96 11.42
C LEU A 109 -22.32 4.84 10.82
N LEU A 110 -22.41 4.85 9.49
CA LEU A 110 -23.50 5.46 8.74
C LEU A 110 -24.62 4.45 8.51
N CYS A 111 -24.29 3.25 8.04
CA CYS A 111 -25.28 2.20 7.81
C CYS A 111 -24.67 0.79 7.80
N LEU A 112 -25.55 -0.20 7.94
CA LEU A 112 -25.27 -1.61 7.67
C LEU A 112 -26.11 -2.05 6.48
N THR A 113 -25.55 -2.89 5.61
CA THR A 113 -26.33 -3.54 4.55
C THR A 113 -26.17 -5.04 4.60
N ALA A 114 -27.24 -5.75 4.23
CA ALA A 114 -27.23 -7.21 4.24
C ALA A 114 -27.93 -7.84 3.04
N PHE A 115 -27.43 -9.01 2.65
CA PHE A 115 -28.05 -9.86 1.64
C PHE A 115 -27.81 -11.35 1.94
N GLY A 116 -28.89 -12.11 2.15
CA GLY A 116 -28.84 -13.56 2.40
C GLY A 116 -29.29 -14.44 1.22
N GLY A 117 -29.41 -13.85 0.03
CA GLY A 117 -29.96 -14.50 -1.17
C GLY A 117 -31.41 -14.10 -1.46
N GLY A 118 -31.83 -14.23 -2.72
CA GLY A 118 -33.10 -13.69 -3.21
C GLY A 118 -34.40 -14.31 -2.65
N LYS A 119 -34.30 -15.30 -1.76
CA LYS A 119 -35.46 -15.87 -1.03
C LYS A 119 -35.65 -15.29 0.36
N LEU A 120 -34.61 -14.66 0.92
CA LEU A 120 -34.73 -13.93 2.18
C LEU A 120 -35.44 -12.63 1.86
N ASP A 121 -36.48 -12.27 2.62
CA ASP A 121 -37.26 -11.06 2.37
C ASP A 121 -37.45 -10.31 3.68
N PHE A 122 -37.09 -9.03 3.68
CA PHE A 122 -37.20 -8.14 4.82
C PHE A 122 -38.47 -7.27 4.79
N GLY A 123 -39.35 -7.49 3.79
CA GLY A 123 -40.64 -6.83 3.63
C GLY A 123 -40.78 -6.11 2.30
N ALA A 124 -39.71 -5.46 1.83
CA ALA A 124 -39.65 -4.81 0.50
C ALA A 124 -38.70 -5.53 -0.47
N GLY A 125 -38.20 -6.70 -0.09
CA GLY A 125 -37.25 -7.50 -0.87
C GLY A 125 -36.03 -7.96 -0.06
N PRO A 126 -35.04 -8.55 -0.77
CA PRO A 126 -33.97 -9.31 -0.15
C PRO A 126 -32.77 -8.49 0.35
N LEU A 127 -32.71 -7.21 0.00
CA LEU A 127 -31.65 -6.32 0.46
C LEU A 127 -32.13 -5.57 1.70
N LEU A 128 -31.33 -5.60 2.75
CA LEU A 128 -31.55 -4.82 3.95
C LEU A 128 -30.59 -3.62 3.95
N PHE A 129 -31.10 -2.45 4.30
CA PHE A 129 -30.31 -1.27 4.63
C PHE A 129 -30.76 -0.75 5.99
N VAL A 130 -29.83 -0.71 6.95
CA VAL A 130 -30.07 -0.25 8.31
C VAL A 130 -29.42 1.12 8.50
N ASP A 131 -30.24 2.15 8.70
CA ASP A 131 -29.76 3.50 8.96
C ASP A 131 -29.27 3.63 10.40
N CYS A 132 -27.95 3.76 10.58
CA CYS A 132 -27.30 3.83 11.89
C CYS A 132 -27.03 5.29 12.33
N LYS A 133 -27.16 6.26 11.42
CA LYS A 133 -27.07 7.70 11.69
C LYS A 133 -28.43 8.39 11.51
N GLY A 134 -29.49 7.60 11.53
CA GLY A 134 -30.88 8.01 11.40
C GLY A 134 -31.45 8.66 12.67
N PRO A 135 -32.75 8.96 12.65
CA PRO A 135 -33.43 9.60 13.77
C PRO A 135 -33.50 8.69 15.01
N SER A 136 -33.57 7.36 14.85
CA SER A 136 -33.50 6.42 15.97
C SER A 136 -32.06 5.99 16.27
N ARG A 137 -31.58 6.40 17.44
CA ARG A 137 -30.19 6.18 17.88
C ARG A 137 -29.92 4.77 18.41
N GLN A 138 -30.97 3.97 18.67
CA GLN A 138 -30.86 2.65 19.32
C GLN A 138 -31.02 1.47 18.35
N ILE A 139 -31.19 1.73 17.04
CA ILE A 139 -31.36 0.67 16.04
C ILE A 139 -30.19 -0.32 16.07
N LEU A 140 -28.96 0.19 16.16
CA LEU A 140 -27.76 -0.63 16.09
C LEU A 140 -27.69 -1.67 17.22
N ASP A 141 -28.14 -1.31 18.43
CA ASP A 141 -28.14 -2.21 19.60
C ASP A 141 -29.06 -3.42 19.40
N LEU A 142 -30.15 -3.28 18.65
CA LEU A 142 -31.07 -4.37 18.35
C LEU A 142 -30.43 -5.48 17.51
N PHE A 143 -29.40 -5.16 16.72
CA PHE A 143 -28.66 -6.14 15.92
C PHE A 143 -27.54 -6.83 16.70
N ARG A 144 -27.19 -6.36 17.90
CA ARG A 144 -26.05 -6.86 18.69
C ARG A 144 -26.12 -8.37 18.90
N SER A 145 -27.25 -8.88 19.38
CA SER A 145 -27.43 -10.31 19.66
C SER A 145 -27.20 -11.18 18.41
N TYR A 146 -27.70 -10.74 17.25
CA TYR A 146 -27.46 -11.41 15.97
C TYR A 146 -25.98 -11.40 15.58
N PHE A 147 -25.31 -10.25 15.74
CA PHE A 147 -23.90 -10.09 15.38
C PHE A 147 -22.98 -10.94 16.26
N GLU A 148 -23.28 -11.01 17.56
CA GLU A 148 -22.50 -11.73 18.57
C GLU A 148 -22.80 -13.24 18.60
N ASN A 149 -23.86 -13.69 17.91
CA ASN A 149 -24.21 -15.11 17.86
C ASN A 149 -23.28 -15.88 16.90
N PRO A 150 -22.48 -16.84 17.40
CA PRO A 150 -21.55 -17.62 16.56
C PRO A 150 -22.26 -18.60 15.62
N ASN A 151 -23.52 -18.93 15.87
CA ASN A 151 -24.31 -19.82 15.01
C ASN A 151 -24.89 -19.10 13.79
N LYS A 152 -24.88 -17.76 13.78
CA LYS A 152 -25.33 -16.95 12.66
C LYS A 152 -24.17 -16.70 11.70
N LYS A 153 -24.26 -17.29 10.52
CA LYS A 153 -23.20 -17.29 9.49
C LYS A 153 -23.14 -15.96 8.76
N LYS A 154 -21.99 -15.28 8.84
CA LYS A 154 -21.79 -13.94 8.27
C LYS A 154 -20.66 -13.95 7.24
N VAL A 155 -20.87 -13.28 6.13
CA VAL A 155 -19.90 -13.18 5.03
C VAL A 155 -19.55 -11.73 4.83
N PHE A 156 -18.27 -11.43 4.65
CA PHE A 156 -17.79 -10.07 4.41
C PHE A 156 -16.85 -10.04 3.21
N HIS A 157 -16.59 -8.84 2.70
CA HIS A 157 -15.46 -8.57 1.83
C HIS A 157 -14.48 -7.70 2.60
N ASN A 158 -13.34 -8.26 3.02
CA ASN A 158 -12.39 -7.59 3.91
C ASN A 158 -12.93 -7.37 5.33
N PHE A 159 -13.33 -8.47 5.98
CA PHE A 159 -13.97 -8.57 7.30
C PHE A 159 -13.34 -7.68 8.38
N ALA A 160 -12.01 -7.56 8.39
CA ALA A 160 -11.30 -6.77 9.38
C ALA A 160 -11.82 -5.33 9.46
N THR A 161 -12.09 -4.70 8.32
CA THR A 161 -12.58 -3.32 8.29
C THR A 161 -13.93 -3.19 9.00
N ASP A 162 -14.90 -4.02 8.63
CA ASP A 162 -16.24 -4.00 9.20
C ASP A 162 -16.24 -4.38 10.69
N ALA A 163 -15.47 -5.42 11.05
CA ALA A 163 -15.36 -5.89 12.42
C ALA A 163 -14.83 -4.80 13.35
N HIS A 164 -13.77 -4.09 12.94
CA HIS A 164 -13.19 -3.03 13.75
C HIS A 164 -14.13 -1.85 13.96
N ILE A 165 -14.94 -1.49 12.96
CA ILE A 165 -15.95 -0.45 13.11
C ILE A 165 -17.04 -0.90 14.09
N LEU A 166 -17.52 -2.14 13.97
CA LEU A 166 -18.52 -2.70 14.88
C LEU A 166 -17.99 -2.83 16.33
N TYR A 167 -16.71 -3.17 16.52
CA TYR A 167 -16.08 -3.16 17.84
C TYR A 167 -16.06 -1.75 18.46
N GLY A 168 -15.86 -0.71 17.65
CA GLY A 168 -15.95 0.68 18.10
C GLY A 168 -17.35 1.09 18.58
N HIS A 169 -18.36 0.28 18.26
CA HIS A 169 -19.76 0.41 18.69
C HIS A 169 -20.18 -0.69 19.68
N ASP A 170 -19.23 -1.30 20.39
CA ASP A 170 -19.45 -2.34 21.40
C ASP A 170 -20.20 -3.59 20.86
N ILE A 171 -20.02 -3.92 19.57
CA ILE A 171 -20.58 -5.12 18.93
C ILE A 171 -19.46 -6.07 18.56
N THR A 172 -19.42 -7.25 19.19
CA THR A 172 -18.41 -8.27 18.87
C THR A 172 -18.87 -9.21 17.75
N VAL A 173 -18.46 -8.98 16.51
CA VAL A 173 -18.87 -9.88 15.42
C VAL A 173 -18.33 -11.30 15.63
N ARG A 174 -19.22 -12.29 15.62
CA ARG A 174 -18.91 -13.74 15.66
C ARG A 174 -19.63 -14.49 14.56
N GLY A 175 -19.21 -15.72 14.29
CA GLY A 175 -19.86 -16.56 13.29
C GLY A 175 -19.44 -16.20 11.87
N LEU A 176 -18.16 -15.84 11.69
CA LEU A 176 -17.60 -15.62 10.36
C LEU A 176 -17.70 -16.91 9.54
N GLU A 177 -18.42 -16.85 8.44
CA GLU A 177 -18.52 -17.94 7.47
C GLU A 177 -17.43 -17.83 6.40
N ALA A 178 -17.19 -16.61 5.89
CA ALA A 178 -16.15 -16.35 4.90
C ALA A 178 -15.79 -14.87 4.81
N ASP A 179 -14.53 -14.60 4.49
CA ASP A 179 -14.07 -13.35 3.89
C ASP A 179 -13.77 -13.60 2.40
N THR A 180 -14.54 -12.97 1.51
CA THR A 180 -14.39 -13.15 0.06
C THR A 180 -13.04 -12.69 -0.47
N ARG A 181 -12.39 -11.70 0.16
CA ARG A 181 -11.04 -11.27 -0.20
C ARG A 181 -10.03 -12.41 0.02
N TYR A 182 -10.19 -13.15 1.09
CA TYR A 182 -9.29 -14.27 1.41
C TYR A 182 -9.61 -15.52 0.62
N LEU A 183 -10.88 -15.80 0.33
CA LEU A 183 -11.26 -16.86 -0.61
C LEU A 183 -10.65 -16.59 -2.00
N ALA A 184 -10.65 -15.34 -2.47
CA ALA A 184 -10.01 -14.97 -3.72
C ALA A 184 -8.48 -15.15 -3.69
N ARG A 185 -7.83 -14.89 -2.54
CA ARG A 185 -6.40 -15.18 -2.34
C ARG A 185 -6.08 -16.67 -2.39
N LEU A 186 -6.98 -17.53 -1.90
CA LEU A 186 -6.83 -18.98 -2.02
C LEU A 186 -6.99 -19.46 -3.45
N PHE A 187 -7.93 -18.86 -4.19
CA PHE A 187 -8.15 -19.17 -5.60
C PHE A 187 -6.92 -18.80 -6.44
N ASP A 188 -6.41 -17.58 -6.28
CA ASP A 188 -5.22 -17.11 -6.99
C ASP A 188 -4.50 -16.04 -6.17
N SER A 189 -3.37 -16.42 -5.57
CA SER A 189 -2.51 -15.50 -4.82
C SER A 189 -1.71 -14.54 -5.71
N SER A 190 -1.59 -14.81 -7.02
CA SER A 190 -0.90 -13.94 -7.97
C SER A 190 -1.66 -12.65 -8.26
N LEU A 191 -2.97 -12.64 -7.98
CA LEU A 191 -3.78 -11.42 -7.95
C LEU A 191 -3.28 -10.40 -6.90
N SER A 192 -2.32 -10.75 -6.03
CA SER A 192 -1.65 -9.83 -5.11
C SER A 192 -0.67 -8.86 -5.77
N SER A 193 -0.07 -9.16 -6.93
CA SER A 193 0.78 -8.20 -7.67
C SER A 193 0.01 -6.94 -8.12
N TRP A 194 -1.30 -7.01 -7.95
CA TRP A 194 -2.27 -5.99 -8.26
C TRP A 194 -2.76 -5.26 -7.00
N GLU A 195 -2.47 -5.71 -5.78
CA GLU A 195 -2.65 -4.84 -4.61
C GLU A 195 -1.69 -3.64 -4.72
N ASP A 196 -2.07 -2.48 -4.17
CA ASP A 196 -1.29 -1.24 -4.28
C ASP A 196 0.20 -1.53 -4.02
N GLN A 197 1.04 -1.36 -5.06
CA GLN A 197 2.47 -1.34 -4.83
C GLN A 197 2.73 -0.23 -3.82
N VAL A 198 3.29 -0.58 -2.66
CA VAL A 198 3.79 0.38 -1.69
C VAL A 198 4.76 1.28 -2.46
N LYS A 199 4.26 2.44 -2.89
CA LYS A 199 5.14 3.48 -3.41
C LYS A 199 6.00 3.83 -2.20
N PRO A 200 7.34 3.68 -2.28
CA PRO A 200 8.19 4.10 -1.19
C PRO A 200 7.82 5.55 -0.85
N ASP A 201 7.56 5.81 0.43
CA ASP A 201 7.12 7.12 0.89
C ASP A 201 7.97 8.21 0.25
N LYS A 202 7.31 9.21 -0.31
CA LYS A 202 8.00 10.48 -0.58
C LYS A 202 8.57 10.93 0.76
N PRO A 203 9.87 11.28 0.84
CA PRO A 203 10.46 11.72 2.10
C PRO A 203 9.60 12.85 2.69
N ALA A 204 9.42 12.80 4.01
CA ALA A 204 8.62 13.77 4.76
C ALA A 204 8.87 15.19 4.22
N VAL A 205 7.79 15.83 3.77
CA VAL A 205 7.81 17.21 3.30
C VAL A 205 8.32 18.08 4.45
N PRO A 206 9.40 18.86 4.29
CA PRO A 206 9.76 19.86 5.27
C PRO A 206 8.58 20.82 5.43
N LEU A 207 8.23 21.16 6.68
CA LEU A 207 7.22 22.16 7.02
C LEU A 207 7.27 23.34 6.03
N ARG A 208 6.19 23.50 5.23
CA ARG A 208 6.12 24.46 4.13
C ARG A 208 6.33 25.88 4.66
N LYS A 209 7.37 26.57 4.17
CA LYS A 209 7.38 28.04 4.07
C LYS A 209 6.48 28.42 2.89
N SER A 210 5.53 29.32 3.14
CA SER A 210 4.56 29.84 2.17
C SER A 210 5.24 30.55 0.99
N LYS A 211 4.68 30.41 -0.22
CA LYS A 211 4.98 31.29 -1.37
C LYS A 211 3.75 31.47 -2.28
N PRO A 212 3.70 32.58 -3.04
CA PRO A 212 2.48 33.22 -3.53
C PRO A 212 1.98 32.68 -4.87
N ALA A 213 0.77 33.12 -5.22
CA ALA A 213 -0.03 32.71 -6.37
C ALA A 213 0.03 33.68 -7.56
N SER A 214 -0.14 33.16 -8.78
CA SER A 214 -0.94 33.67 -9.93
C SER A 214 -0.71 32.74 -11.15
N LYS A 215 -1.77 32.16 -11.78
CA LYS A 215 -2.41 32.52 -13.07
C LYS A 215 -1.46 32.44 -14.30
N ASP A 216 -1.76 31.79 -15.43
CA ASP A 216 -2.99 31.81 -16.25
C ASP A 216 -3.26 30.51 -17.03
N ALA A 217 -4.51 30.39 -17.51
CA ALA A 217 -5.09 29.36 -18.37
C ALA A 217 -4.92 29.67 -19.88
N LEU A 218 -5.14 28.68 -20.77
CA LEU A 218 -6.14 28.71 -21.88
C LEU A 218 -5.91 27.65 -23.00
N ILE A 219 -7.05 27.05 -23.43
CA ILE A 219 -7.46 26.53 -24.78
C ILE A 219 -6.80 25.23 -25.27
N ASP A 220 -7.42 24.15 -25.80
CA ASP A 220 -8.72 23.69 -26.36
C ASP A 220 -8.50 23.06 -27.77
N ASP A 221 -9.38 22.12 -28.14
CA ASP A 221 -9.86 21.71 -29.47
C ASP A 221 -9.57 20.30 -30.06
N GLY A 222 -10.69 19.57 -30.26
CA GLY A 222 -11.00 18.60 -31.35
C GLY A 222 -10.95 17.11 -30.97
N GLY A 223 -12.03 16.29 -30.90
CA GLY A 223 -13.13 16.05 -31.89
C GLY A 223 -12.64 15.08 -32.99
N ASP A 224 -13.26 13.99 -33.45
CA ASP A 224 -14.62 13.44 -33.38
C ASP A 224 -14.66 12.00 -34.00
N ILE A 225 -15.60 11.15 -33.54
CA ILE A 225 -16.56 10.27 -34.26
C ILE A 225 -16.08 9.17 -35.27
N LEU A 226 -16.56 7.92 -35.07
CA LEU A 226 -17.40 7.09 -36.00
C LEU A 226 -17.43 5.58 -35.60
N GLY A 227 -18.61 5.04 -35.23
CA GLY A 227 -18.99 3.61 -35.45
C GLY A 227 -19.56 3.42 -36.88
N PRO A 228 -20.18 2.28 -37.31
CA PRO A 228 -20.85 1.17 -36.59
C PRO A 228 -20.56 -0.22 -37.28
N PRO A 229 -21.44 -1.25 -37.42
CA PRO A 229 -22.64 -1.73 -36.68
C PRO A 229 -22.62 -3.25 -36.30
N LEU A 230 -23.70 -3.65 -35.61
CA LEU A 230 -24.13 -5.00 -35.17
C LEU A 230 -24.47 -5.97 -36.33
N ASN A 231 -24.31 -7.28 -36.08
CA ASN A 231 -25.22 -8.35 -36.59
C ASN A 231 -25.04 -9.70 -35.84
N GLY A 232 -26.11 -10.16 -35.20
CA GLY A 232 -26.78 -11.46 -35.47
C GLY A 232 -26.13 -12.83 -35.15
N GLU A 233 -26.61 -13.42 -34.05
CA GLU A 233 -27.08 -14.81 -33.87
C GLU A 233 -26.18 -16.01 -33.45
N SER A 234 -26.70 -16.65 -32.39
CA SER A 234 -26.78 -18.08 -32.04
C SER A 234 -25.72 -18.73 -31.15
N ALA A 235 -26.24 -19.61 -30.29
CA ALA A 235 -25.71 -20.06 -29.01
C ALA A 235 -25.02 -21.43 -29.09
N ALA A 236 -23.94 -21.57 -28.31
CA ALA A 236 -23.48 -22.84 -27.75
C ALA A 236 -22.72 -22.55 -26.45
N LEU A 237 -23.13 -23.18 -25.35
CA LEU A 237 -22.44 -23.15 -24.06
C LEU A 237 -21.21 -24.06 -24.13
N GLU A 238 -20.03 -23.46 -24.24
CA GLU A 238 -18.74 -24.16 -24.09
C GLU A 238 -18.12 -23.91 -22.71
N PRO A 239 -17.37 -24.89 -22.16
CA PRO A 239 -16.74 -24.77 -20.86
C PRO A 239 -15.60 -23.74 -20.95
N LEU A 240 -15.70 -22.66 -20.17
CA LEU A 240 -14.65 -21.64 -20.05
C LEU A 240 -13.37 -22.27 -19.48
N SER A 241 -12.46 -22.66 -20.36
CA SER A 241 -11.03 -22.72 -20.06
C SER A 241 -10.59 -21.30 -19.75
N VAL A 242 -10.37 -21.00 -18.47
CA VAL A 242 -9.77 -19.74 -18.07
C VAL A 242 -8.29 -19.83 -18.44
N ASP A 243 -7.99 -19.52 -19.71
CA ASP A 243 -6.62 -19.28 -20.12
C ASP A 243 -6.12 -18.09 -19.30
N CYS A 244 -5.05 -18.34 -18.54
CA CYS A 244 -4.42 -17.40 -17.66
C CYS A 244 -3.66 -16.36 -18.50
N GLU A 245 -4.40 -15.49 -19.21
CA GLU A 245 -3.82 -14.34 -19.89
C GLU A 245 -3.18 -13.43 -18.83
N GLN A 246 -1.89 -13.15 -19.02
CA GLN A 246 -1.13 -12.23 -18.21
C GLN A 246 -1.67 -10.82 -18.44
N HIS A 247 -2.71 -10.44 -17.70
CA HIS A 247 -3.11 -9.06 -17.63
C HIS A 247 -1.95 -8.28 -16.96
N THR A 248 -1.50 -7.19 -17.57
CA THR A 248 -0.45 -6.32 -17.00
C THR A 248 -1.02 -4.93 -16.82
N GLY A 249 -1.43 -4.59 -15.60
CA GLY A 249 -1.87 -3.25 -15.23
C GLY A 249 -1.65 -3.01 -13.74
N PRO A 250 -1.23 -1.80 -13.30
CA PRO A 250 -1.06 -1.52 -11.89
C PRO A 250 -2.43 -1.26 -11.21
N GLY A 251 -2.87 -2.13 -10.30
CA GLY A 251 -3.86 -1.77 -9.26
C GLY A 251 -5.00 -2.77 -8.97
N LYS A 252 -5.47 -2.71 -7.72
CA LYS A 252 -6.73 -3.21 -7.14
C LYS A 252 -7.08 -4.71 -7.23
N GLY A 253 -6.12 -5.62 -7.19
CA GLY A 253 -6.32 -7.07 -7.40
C GLY A 253 -7.53 -7.73 -6.74
N TYR A 254 -7.68 -7.54 -5.43
CA TYR A 254 -8.74 -8.17 -4.65
C TYR A 254 -9.85 -7.21 -4.24
N GLN A 255 -10.02 -6.07 -4.89
CA GLN A 255 -11.16 -5.19 -4.60
C GLN A 255 -12.46 -5.85 -5.05
N LEU A 256 -13.52 -5.71 -4.25
CA LEU A 256 -14.82 -6.31 -4.50
C LEU A 256 -15.30 -6.09 -5.94
N LYS A 257 -15.36 -4.83 -6.38
CA LYS A 257 -15.85 -4.47 -7.72
C LYS A 257 -15.05 -5.15 -8.85
N ARG A 258 -13.74 -5.29 -8.70
CA ARG A 258 -12.85 -5.96 -9.66
C ARG A 258 -13.07 -7.48 -9.66
N LEU A 259 -13.19 -8.09 -8.48
CA LEU A 259 -13.44 -9.53 -8.39
C LEU A 259 -14.81 -9.89 -8.96
N VAL A 260 -15.83 -9.06 -8.73
CA VAL A 260 -17.17 -9.26 -9.27
C VAL A 260 -17.16 -9.32 -10.80
N SER A 261 -16.36 -8.47 -11.48
CA SER A 261 -16.22 -8.55 -12.93
C SER A 261 -15.36 -9.74 -13.36
N LEU A 262 -14.24 -10.00 -12.69
CA LEU A 262 -13.35 -11.14 -12.97
C LEU A 262 -14.09 -12.49 -12.91
N PHE A 263 -15.00 -12.64 -11.94
CA PHE A 263 -15.79 -13.86 -11.75
C PHE A 263 -17.11 -13.87 -12.53
N GLY A 264 -17.29 -12.94 -13.47
CA GLY A 264 -18.46 -12.87 -14.36
C GLY A 264 -19.79 -12.62 -13.64
N ILE A 265 -19.76 -12.03 -12.45
CA ILE A 265 -20.96 -11.66 -11.68
C ILE A 265 -21.54 -10.36 -12.22
N ALA A 266 -20.68 -9.44 -12.66
CA ALA A 266 -21.05 -8.26 -13.43
C ALA A 266 -20.32 -8.23 -14.77
N PRO A 267 -20.95 -7.76 -15.86
CA PRO A 267 -20.33 -7.73 -17.19
C PRO A 267 -19.16 -6.73 -17.28
N LYS A 268 -19.14 -5.73 -16.39
CA LYS A 268 -18.05 -4.76 -16.24
C LYS A 268 -17.85 -4.45 -14.76
N GLU A 269 -16.67 -3.91 -14.43
CA GLU A 269 -16.37 -3.46 -13.07
C GLU A 269 -17.40 -2.39 -12.65
N PRO A 270 -18.15 -2.61 -11.56
CA PRO A 270 -19.08 -1.61 -11.06
C PRO A 270 -18.32 -0.37 -10.55
N PRO A 271 -18.95 0.82 -10.56
CA PRO A 271 -18.30 2.05 -10.13
C PRO A 271 -17.87 1.97 -8.66
N SER A 272 -16.67 2.46 -8.39
CA SER A 272 -16.08 2.57 -7.07
C SER A 272 -16.65 3.75 -6.29
N TYR A 273 -16.46 3.74 -4.96
CA TYR A 273 -16.82 4.85 -4.08
C TYR A 273 -16.36 6.22 -4.60
N LYS A 274 -15.12 6.32 -5.07
CA LYS A 274 -14.54 7.59 -5.55
C LYS A 274 -15.19 8.10 -6.83
N GLU A 275 -15.73 7.21 -7.66
CA GLU A 275 -16.41 7.57 -8.89
C GLU A 275 -17.84 8.05 -8.62
N LYS A 276 -18.52 7.46 -7.62
CA LYS A 276 -19.88 7.87 -7.21
C LYS A 276 -19.91 9.07 -6.28
N PHE A 277 -19.05 9.06 -5.26
CA PHE A 277 -19.07 10.03 -4.17
C PHE A 277 -17.76 10.82 -4.17
N ALA A 278 -17.81 12.01 -4.77
CA ALA A 278 -16.67 12.93 -4.77
C ALA A 278 -16.36 13.39 -3.33
N GLY A 279 -15.11 13.22 -2.88
CA GLY A 279 -14.71 13.68 -1.54
C GLY A 279 -13.47 12.98 -0.98
N LYS A 280 -12.92 13.53 0.12
CA LYS A 280 -11.95 12.80 0.94
C LYS A 280 -12.67 11.71 1.74
N LEU A 281 -11.95 10.64 2.12
CA LEU A 281 -12.47 9.41 2.75
C LEU A 281 -13.65 9.66 3.71
N GLY A 282 -14.79 9.00 3.43
CA GLY A 282 -15.99 9.02 4.26
C GLY A 282 -16.90 10.26 4.11
N ILE A 283 -16.36 11.42 3.69
CA ILE A 283 -17.15 12.66 3.64
C ILE A 283 -18.20 12.62 2.53
N GLY A 284 -17.84 12.11 1.33
CA GLY A 284 -18.80 12.05 0.21
C GLY A 284 -19.99 11.13 0.50
N GLY A 285 -19.75 10.02 1.21
CA GLY A 285 -20.78 9.09 1.65
C GLY A 285 -21.67 9.70 2.73
N LEU A 286 -21.09 10.41 3.70
CA LEU A 286 -21.88 11.17 4.68
C LEU A 286 -22.75 12.25 3.99
N GLU A 287 -22.20 12.99 3.03
CA GLU A 287 -22.95 13.99 2.26
C GLU A 287 -24.12 13.36 1.50
N ALA A 288 -23.90 12.19 0.88
CA ALA A 288 -24.95 11.46 0.16
C ALA A 288 -26.01 10.87 1.11
N HIS A 289 -25.58 10.35 2.26
CA HIS A 289 -26.45 9.80 3.30
C HIS A 289 -27.39 10.86 3.88
N CYS A 290 -26.94 12.11 4.03
CA CYS A 290 -27.75 13.23 4.53
C CYS A 290 -28.48 14.03 3.44
N SER A 291 -28.48 13.58 2.18
CA SER A 291 -29.06 14.30 1.05
C SER A 291 -30.20 13.50 0.44
N GLU A 292 -31.43 14.00 0.53
CA GLU A 292 -32.63 13.35 -0.03
C GLU A 292 -32.47 13.02 -1.53
N GLU A 293 -31.88 13.95 -2.30
CA GLU A 293 -31.59 13.79 -3.73
C GLU A 293 -30.63 12.61 -4.00
N LYS A 294 -29.60 12.44 -3.16
CA LYS A 294 -28.54 11.44 -3.36
C LYS A 294 -28.77 10.14 -2.59
N PHE A 295 -29.74 10.13 -1.67
CA PHE A 295 -29.97 9.02 -0.76
C PHE A 295 -30.30 7.71 -1.50
N GLY A 296 -31.08 7.79 -2.58
CA GLY A 296 -31.39 6.61 -3.40
C GLY A 296 -30.16 5.98 -4.06
N GLU A 297 -29.21 6.80 -4.52
CA GLU A 297 -27.93 6.31 -5.06
C GLU A 297 -27.03 5.72 -3.96
N TRP A 298 -27.03 6.34 -2.78
CA TRP A 298 -26.34 5.86 -1.58
C TRP A 298 -26.85 4.48 -1.13
N LEU A 299 -28.17 4.35 -0.96
CA LEU A 299 -28.84 3.09 -0.62
C LEU A 299 -28.44 1.99 -1.60
N LYS A 300 -28.51 2.29 -2.90
CA LYS A 300 -28.18 1.33 -3.94
C LYS A 300 -26.70 0.92 -3.91
N TYR A 301 -25.79 1.88 -3.74
CA TYR A 301 -24.36 1.58 -3.66
C TYR A 301 -24.04 0.63 -2.50
N ALA A 302 -24.47 0.96 -1.28
CA ALA A 302 -24.18 0.16 -0.10
C ALA A 302 -24.88 -1.22 -0.16
N ALA A 303 -26.11 -1.28 -0.69
CA ALA A 303 -26.82 -2.55 -0.86
C ALA A 303 -26.18 -3.44 -1.95
N ASP A 304 -25.70 -2.83 -3.04
CA ASP A 304 -25.00 -3.55 -4.11
C ASP A 304 -23.72 -4.20 -3.58
N ASP A 305 -23.01 -3.60 -2.61
CA ASP A 305 -21.82 -4.20 -2.00
C ASP A 305 -22.11 -5.46 -1.17
N ALA A 306 -23.17 -5.47 -0.35
CA ALA A 306 -23.62 -6.69 0.32
C ALA A 306 -24.07 -7.77 -0.69
N TYR A 307 -24.81 -7.38 -1.74
CA TYR A 307 -25.22 -8.28 -2.81
C TYR A 307 -24.00 -8.91 -3.52
N PHE A 308 -23.06 -8.08 -3.96
CA PHE A 308 -21.87 -8.53 -4.67
C PHE A 308 -20.98 -9.42 -3.80
N THR A 309 -20.84 -9.08 -2.52
CA THR A 309 -20.12 -9.92 -1.54
C THR A 309 -20.74 -11.31 -1.45
N PHE A 310 -22.07 -11.42 -1.35
CA PHE A 310 -22.74 -12.71 -1.32
C PHE A 310 -22.56 -13.53 -2.61
N MET A 311 -22.74 -12.88 -3.76
CA MET A 311 -22.61 -13.54 -5.06
C MET A 311 -21.18 -14.03 -5.30
N LEU A 312 -20.19 -13.21 -4.90
CA LEU A 312 -18.78 -13.55 -4.97
C LEU A 312 -18.44 -14.70 -4.03
N TYR A 313 -18.97 -14.69 -2.80
CA TYR A 313 -18.84 -15.80 -1.86
C TYR A 313 -19.34 -17.11 -2.44
N ARG A 314 -20.54 -17.12 -3.03
CA ARG A 314 -21.10 -18.32 -3.65
C ARG A 314 -20.20 -18.83 -4.77
N ARG A 315 -19.81 -17.94 -5.69
CA ARG A 315 -18.96 -18.30 -6.82
C ARG A 315 -17.61 -18.84 -6.38
N LEU A 316 -16.91 -18.15 -5.49
CA LEU A 316 -15.61 -18.57 -4.98
C LEU A 316 -15.70 -19.89 -4.22
N THR A 317 -16.71 -20.06 -3.38
CA THR A 317 -16.88 -21.30 -2.61
C THR A 317 -17.12 -22.50 -3.53
N ASP A 318 -17.96 -22.34 -4.56
CA ASP A 318 -18.21 -23.39 -5.54
C ASP A 318 -16.94 -23.71 -6.35
N THR A 319 -16.18 -22.69 -6.76
CA THR A 319 -14.89 -22.88 -7.43
C THR A 319 -13.89 -23.63 -6.55
N LEU A 320 -13.70 -23.20 -5.30
CA LEU A 320 -12.76 -23.82 -4.36
C LEU A 320 -13.17 -25.24 -3.94
N ARG A 321 -14.47 -25.57 -3.98
CA ARG A 321 -14.96 -26.94 -3.76
C ARG A 321 -14.52 -27.87 -4.89
N GLY A 322 -14.44 -27.35 -6.12
CA GLY A 322 -13.92 -28.09 -7.28
C GLY A 322 -12.40 -28.20 -7.35
N GLN A 323 -11.67 -27.49 -6.48
CA GLN A 323 -10.20 -27.50 -6.46
C GLN A 323 -9.68 -28.45 -5.38
N GLU A 324 -8.80 -29.37 -5.78
CA GLU A 324 -8.12 -30.30 -4.88
C GLU A 324 -7.11 -29.55 -4.00
N TRP A 325 -7.13 -29.80 -2.68
CA TRP A 325 -6.10 -29.31 -1.78
C TRP A 325 -4.89 -30.26 -1.80
N CYS A 326 -3.80 -29.79 -2.40
CA CYS A 326 -2.52 -30.48 -2.49
C CYS A 326 -1.43 -29.74 -1.70
N THR A 327 -0.61 -30.46 -0.93
CA THR A 327 0.49 -29.88 -0.15
C THR A 327 1.63 -30.87 0.08
N GLU A 328 2.87 -30.37 0.09
CA GLU A 328 4.05 -31.17 0.37
C GLU A 328 4.18 -31.56 1.86
N LEU A 329 3.48 -30.84 2.74
CA LEU A 329 3.47 -31.11 4.19
C LEU A 329 2.83 -32.46 4.53
N TRP A 330 2.07 -33.03 3.61
CA TRP A 330 1.42 -34.33 3.73
C TRP A 330 2.17 -35.47 3.02
N LYS A 331 3.37 -35.22 2.47
CA LYS A 331 4.18 -36.30 1.90
C LYS A 331 4.49 -37.32 3.00
N GLU A 332 4.19 -38.60 2.75
CA GLU A 332 4.64 -39.68 3.63
C GLU A 332 6.16 -39.55 3.86
N PRO A 333 6.64 -39.71 5.11
CA PRO A 333 8.06 -39.73 5.41
C PRO A 333 8.80 -40.72 4.49
N LEU A 334 9.98 -40.33 3.99
CA LEU A 334 10.76 -41.10 3.00
C LEU A 334 10.99 -42.57 3.43
N GLU A 335 11.08 -42.79 4.73
CA GLU A 335 11.18 -44.09 5.41
C GLU A 335 10.02 -45.06 5.11
N HIS A 336 8.80 -44.56 4.87
CA HIS A 336 7.65 -45.37 4.46
C HIS A 336 7.69 -45.70 2.96
N LYS A 337 8.22 -44.78 2.14
CA LYS A 337 8.39 -44.98 0.68
C LYS A 337 9.41 -46.06 0.33
N ILE A 338 10.43 -46.26 1.18
CA ILE A 338 11.44 -47.31 0.98
C ILE A 338 10.84 -48.71 1.18
N ARG A 339 9.71 -48.85 1.89
CA ARG A 339 9.06 -50.14 2.18
C ARG A 339 7.96 -50.52 1.18
N GLY A 340 7.38 -49.56 0.45
CA GLY A 340 6.29 -49.79 -0.51
C GLY A 340 6.72 -49.63 -1.95
N SER A 341 7.07 -50.71 -2.63
CA SER A 341 7.43 -50.70 -4.05
C SER A 341 6.20 -50.51 -4.95
N ALA A 342 6.04 -49.33 -5.55
CA ALA A 342 5.45 -49.13 -6.90
C ALA A 342 5.46 -47.63 -7.25
N ILE A 343 6.45 -47.19 -8.04
CA ILE A 343 6.43 -45.86 -8.66
C ILE A 343 5.81 -46.01 -10.04
N THR A 344 4.56 -45.59 -10.22
CA THR A 344 4.02 -45.33 -11.55
C THR A 344 4.30 -43.88 -11.92
N LEU A 345 5.26 -43.69 -12.83
CA LEU A 345 5.49 -42.45 -13.54
C LEU A 345 4.47 -42.37 -14.68
N ASN A 346 3.42 -41.56 -14.51
CA ASN A 346 2.72 -40.93 -15.63
C ASN A 346 2.15 -39.60 -15.11
N GLY A 347 2.46 -38.52 -15.82
CA GLY A 347 2.25 -37.16 -15.38
C GLY A 347 0.80 -36.80 -15.09
N LEU A 348 0.66 -35.75 -14.27
CA LEU A 348 -0.57 -35.08 -13.81
C LEU A 348 -1.30 -35.81 -12.67
N LYS A 349 -1.30 -35.16 -11.50
CA LYS A 349 -1.68 -35.63 -10.15
C LYS A 349 -0.57 -36.46 -9.49
N ASN A 350 0.13 -35.84 -8.55
CA ASN A 350 1.02 -36.57 -7.64
C ASN A 350 0.16 -36.96 -6.42
N PRO A 351 -0.44 -38.17 -6.37
CA PRO A 351 -1.38 -38.56 -5.30
C PRO A 351 -0.76 -38.44 -3.91
N GLU A 352 0.57 -38.45 -3.81
CA GLU A 352 1.32 -38.27 -2.56
C GLU A 352 1.14 -36.89 -1.89
N MET A 353 0.68 -35.87 -2.61
CA MET A 353 0.48 -34.52 -2.06
C MET A 353 -0.99 -34.17 -1.86
N TYR A 354 -1.90 -34.96 -2.43
CA TYR A 354 -3.33 -34.72 -2.30
C TYR A 354 -3.82 -35.12 -0.91
N THR A 355 -4.59 -34.24 -0.27
CA THR A 355 -5.04 -34.44 1.12
C THR A 355 -6.35 -35.23 1.24
N GLY A 356 -7.00 -35.57 0.12
CA GLY A 356 -8.36 -36.11 0.13
C GLY A 356 -9.45 -35.04 0.31
N LEU A 357 -9.07 -33.76 0.41
CA LEU A 357 -9.95 -32.63 0.69
C LEU A 357 -9.83 -31.55 -0.40
N SER A 358 -10.78 -30.64 -0.43
CA SER A 358 -10.86 -29.49 -1.31
C SER A 358 -10.23 -28.23 -0.72
N MET A 359 -9.93 -27.25 -1.56
CA MET A 359 -9.51 -25.92 -1.11
C MET A 359 -10.60 -25.20 -0.31
N SER A 360 -11.88 -25.55 -0.51
CA SER A 360 -12.98 -25.08 0.34
C SER A 360 -12.86 -25.62 1.77
N GLU A 361 -12.50 -26.88 1.96
CA GLU A 361 -12.28 -27.47 3.29
C GLU A 361 -11.03 -26.89 3.96
N PHE A 362 -9.97 -26.62 3.19
CA PHE A 362 -8.82 -25.86 3.68
C PHE A 362 -9.24 -24.47 4.20
N ALA A 363 -10.09 -23.76 3.44
CA ALA A 363 -10.56 -22.43 3.81
C ALA A 363 -11.33 -22.44 5.14
N VAL A 364 -12.23 -23.42 5.33
CA VAL A 364 -12.99 -23.61 6.57
C VAL A 364 -12.08 -23.98 7.73
N LYS A 365 -11.12 -24.90 7.52
CA LYS A 365 -10.27 -25.43 8.58
C LYS A 365 -9.21 -24.45 9.06
N PHE A 366 -8.64 -23.63 8.17
CA PHE A 366 -7.50 -22.78 8.49
C PHE A 366 -7.76 -21.30 8.26
N TYR A 367 -8.26 -20.91 7.09
CA TYR A 367 -8.38 -19.48 6.76
C TYR A 367 -9.46 -18.78 7.59
N ARG A 368 -10.64 -19.39 7.77
CA ARG A 368 -11.70 -18.82 8.61
C ARG A 368 -11.22 -18.51 10.03
N PRO A 369 -10.71 -19.47 10.83
CA PRO A 369 -10.24 -19.17 12.18
C PRO A 369 -9.01 -18.25 12.19
N PHE A 370 -8.14 -18.34 11.17
CA PHE A 370 -7.02 -17.42 11.03
C PHE A 370 -7.47 -15.97 10.79
N THR A 371 -8.56 -15.77 10.04
CA THR A 371 -9.13 -14.44 9.77
C THR A 371 -9.63 -13.79 11.06
N GLU A 372 -10.40 -14.53 11.87
CA GLU A 372 -10.88 -14.04 13.16
C GLU A 372 -9.70 -13.73 14.11
N LEU A 373 -8.67 -14.58 14.11
CA LEU A 373 -7.46 -14.35 14.89
C LEU A 373 -6.68 -13.10 14.43
N LEU A 374 -6.55 -12.88 13.13
CA LEU A 374 -5.88 -11.70 12.58
C LEU A 374 -6.56 -10.41 13.02
N VAL A 375 -7.89 -10.38 12.95
CA VAL A 375 -8.68 -9.24 13.42
C VAL A 375 -8.45 -8.98 14.91
N GLU A 376 -8.41 -10.03 15.73
CA GLU A 376 -8.13 -9.90 17.17
C GLU A 376 -6.70 -9.41 17.45
N ILE A 377 -5.70 -9.88 16.70
CA ILE A 377 -4.32 -9.41 16.79
C ILE A 377 -4.23 -7.93 16.43
N GLU A 378 -4.88 -7.50 15.34
CA GLU A 378 -4.94 -6.10 14.93
C GLU A 378 -5.62 -5.23 15.98
N ARG A 379 -6.74 -5.70 16.55
CA ARG A 379 -7.49 -5.00 17.61
C ARG A 379 -6.68 -4.84 18.88
N ARG A 380 -5.91 -5.85 19.26
CA ARG A 380 -5.05 -5.80 20.45
C ARG A 380 -3.86 -4.87 20.24
N GLY A 381 -3.31 -4.84 19.02
CA GLY A 381 -2.10 -4.10 18.69
C GLY A 381 -0.87 -4.58 19.48
N PHE A 382 0.19 -3.79 19.42
CA PHE A 382 1.41 -4.03 20.20
C PHE A 382 1.85 -2.74 20.91
N GLY A 383 2.23 -2.88 22.18
CA GLY A 383 2.75 -1.74 22.96
C GLY A 383 4.11 -1.29 22.43
N ALA A 384 4.27 0.02 22.21
CA ALA A 384 5.54 0.61 21.79
C ALA A 384 5.98 1.67 22.81
N ASN A 385 7.24 1.61 23.26
CA ASN A 385 7.80 2.61 24.15
C ASN A 385 8.08 3.91 23.38
N ARG A 386 7.14 4.87 23.46
CA ARG A 386 7.22 6.15 22.76
C ARG A 386 8.44 6.98 23.16
N GLU A 387 8.81 6.99 24.43
CA GLU A 387 9.96 7.76 24.92
C GLU A 387 11.27 7.22 24.36
N TYR A 388 11.45 5.90 24.41
CA TYR A 388 12.60 5.24 23.80
C TYR A 388 12.66 5.52 22.29
N LEU A 389 11.53 5.43 21.57
CA LEU A 389 11.48 5.72 20.13
C LEU A 389 11.81 7.19 19.81
N LEU A 390 11.35 8.14 20.64
CA LEU A 390 11.71 9.55 20.50
C LEU A 390 13.20 9.77 20.73
N HIS A 391 13.78 9.14 21.76
CA HIS A 391 15.23 9.20 22.01
C HIS A 391 16.03 8.62 20.83
N GLN A 392 15.65 7.45 20.30
CA GLN A 392 16.29 6.87 19.13
C GLN A 392 16.15 7.75 17.89
N LEU A 393 14.99 8.39 17.69
CA LEU A 393 14.80 9.35 16.60
C LEU A 393 15.74 10.55 16.73
N THR A 394 15.87 11.13 17.92
CA THR A 394 16.80 12.24 18.18
C THR A 394 18.25 11.83 17.94
N ALA A 395 18.67 10.66 18.44
CA ALA A 395 20.01 10.13 18.20
C ALA A 395 20.29 9.92 16.71
N ALA A 396 19.37 9.28 15.98
CA ALA A 396 19.50 9.04 14.54
C ALA A 396 19.51 10.34 13.72
N GLN A 397 18.76 11.37 14.14
CA GLN A 397 18.82 12.71 13.53
C GLN A 397 20.17 13.38 13.79
N GLY A 398 20.71 13.26 15.00
CA GLY A 398 22.06 13.70 15.34
C GLY A 398 23.12 13.01 14.47
N ASP A 399 23.06 11.68 14.35
CA ASP A 399 23.96 10.90 13.49
C ASP A 399 23.87 11.32 12.03
N LEU A 400 22.65 11.53 11.52
CA LEU A 400 22.43 11.96 10.15
C LEU A 400 23.10 13.31 9.88
N GLU A 401 22.95 14.30 10.76
CA GLU A 401 23.58 15.60 10.57
C GLU A 401 25.10 15.52 10.75
N ARG A 402 25.61 14.75 11.72
CA ARG A 402 27.06 14.49 11.86
C ARG A 402 27.67 13.88 10.61
N HIS A 403 27.07 12.83 10.07
CA HIS A 403 27.57 12.17 8.85
C HIS A 403 27.39 13.03 7.61
N ARG A 404 26.32 13.82 7.53
CA ARG A 404 26.13 14.79 6.44
C ARG A 404 27.22 15.86 6.47
N GLU A 405 27.56 16.37 7.64
CA GLU A 405 28.61 17.38 7.76
C GLU A 405 29.98 16.78 7.44
N ALA A 406 30.31 15.61 8.00
CA ALA A 406 31.54 14.90 7.65
C ALA A 406 31.67 14.64 6.14
N PHE A 407 30.57 14.24 5.48
CA PHE A 407 30.53 14.08 4.03
C PHE A 407 30.79 15.40 3.29
N ARG A 408 30.16 16.50 3.71
CA ARG A 408 30.36 17.82 3.07
C ARG A 408 31.78 18.31 3.24
N THR A 409 32.33 18.24 4.45
CA THR A 409 33.71 18.62 4.73
C THR A 409 34.67 17.80 3.87
N LEU A 410 34.48 16.48 3.80
CA LEU A 410 35.29 15.61 2.94
C LEU A 410 35.15 16.02 1.47
N ALA A 411 33.94 16.16 0.96
CA ALA A 411 33.69 16.48 -0.44
C ALA A 411 34.26 17.86 -0.84
N GLN A 412 34.23 18.85 0.05
CA GLN A 412 34.86 20.16 -0.14
C GLN A 412 36.39 20.08 -0.12
N SER A 413 36.96 19.17 0.67
CA SER A 413 38.42 18.96 0.78
C SER A 413 39.05 18.27 -0.44
N LEU A 414 38.23 17.61 -1.28
CA LEU A 414 38.72 16.93 -2.47
C LEU A 414 39.24 17.94 -3.49
N ALA A 415 40.44 17.69 -4.00
CA ALA A 415 41.07 18.48 -5.04
C ALA A 415 41.29 17.65 -6.32
N ASP A 416 41.29 18.32 -7.46
CA ASP A 416 41.71 17.72 -8.74
C ASP A 416 43.24 17.48 -8.76
N ARG A 417 43.74 16.84 -9.81
CA ARG A 417 45.18 16.56 -9.99
C ARG A 417 46.07 17.80 -10.02
N ARG A 418 45.48 18.99 -10.22
CA ARG A 418 46.17 20.29 -10.23
C ARG A 418 46.06 21.02 -8.89
N GLY A 419 45.51 20.37 -7.86
CA GLY A 419 45.33 20.93 -6.52
C GLY A 419 44.17 21.92 -6.39
N ARG A 420 43.29 22.03 -7.38
CA ARG A 420 42.12 22.92 -7.32
C ARG A 420 40.94 22.20 -6.67
N PRO A 421 40.08 22.90 -5.92
CA PRO A 421 38.88 22.28 -5.34
C PRO A 421 38.03 21.57 -6.41
N LEU A 422 37.79 20.28 -6.22
CA LEU A 422 37.06 19.44 -7.17
C LEU A 422 35.57 19.81 -7.18
N ASN A 423 35.00 20.04 -6.00
CA ASN A 423 33.60 20.42 -5.80
C ASN A 423 33.52 21.59 -4.80
N PRO A 424 33.75 22.84 -5.23
CA PRO A 424 33.79 24.00 -4.33
C PRO A 424 32.44 24.32 -3.67
N GLN A 425 31.34 23.80 -4.22
CA GLN A 425 29.97 23.96 -3.71
C GLN A 425 29.39 22.64 -3.16
N ALA A 426 30.25 21.78 -2.60
CA ALA A 426 29.87 20.45 -2.14
C ALA A 426 28.82 20.45 -1.00
N GLU A 427 28.61 21.58 -0.32
CA GLU A 427 27.55 21.78 0.67
C GLU A 427 26.13 21.51 0.12
N PHE A 428 25.93 21.68 -1.19
CA PHE A 428 24.65 21.44 -1.87
C PHE A 428 24.47 20.01 -2.38
N ILE A 429 25.51 19.16 -2.30
CA ILE A 429 25.38 17.75 -2.66
C ILE A 429 24.43 17.07 -1.66
N ASN A 430 23.37 16.45 -2.17
CA ASN A 430 22.43 15.65 -1.39
C ASN A 430 22.91 14.20 -1.35
N PRO A 431 23.39 13.69 -0.19
CA PRO A 431 23.90 12.32 -0.09
C PRO A 431 22.84 11.24 -0.30
N ARG A 432 21.54 11.61 -0.25
CA ARG A 432 20.42 10.70 -0.54
C ARG A 432 20.10 10.60 -2.02
N SER A 433 20.67 11.47 -2.86
CA SER A 433 20.45 11.44 -4.30
C SER A 433 21.38 10.44 -4.95
N ALA A 434 20.85 9.27 -5.31
CA ALA A 434 21.60 8.25 -6.04
C ALA A 434 22.25 8.81 -7.32
N ARG A 435 21.57 9.75 -8.01
CA ARG A 435 22.11 10.41 -9.19
C ARG A 435 23.32 11.30 -8.88
N GLN A 436 23.28 12.07 -7.78
CA GLN A 436 24.40 12.93 -7.39
C GLN A 436 25.58 12.13 -6.84
N ILE A 437 25.33 11.12 -6.00
CA ILE A 437 26.39 10.22 -5.52
C ILE A 437 27.04 9.46 -6.68
N ARG A 438 26.25 8.99 -7.65
CA ARG A 438 26.79 8.36 -8.85
C ARG A 438 27.68 9.32 -9.64
N GLN A 439 27.27 10.58 -9.81
CA GLN A 439 28.09 11.60 -10.47
C GLN A 439 29.40 11.84 -9.70
N LEU A 440 29.32 11.97 -8.38
CA LEU A 440 30.48 12.23 -7.51
C LEU A 440 31.49 11.07 -7.54
N LEU A 441 31.04 9.82 -7.55
CA LEU A 441 31.94 8.67 -7.54
C LEU A 441 32.52 8.37 -8.92
N PHE A 442 31.69 8.35 -9.97
CA PHE A 442 32.05 7.76 -11.26
C PHE A 442 32.19 8.77 -12.41
N GLY A 443 31.87 10.06 -12.21
CA GLY A 443 32.12 11.08 -13.24
C GLY A 443 33.62 11.25 -13.51
N ASN A 444 34.01 11.52 -14.77
CA ASN A 444 35.41 11.64 -15.18
C ASN A 444 35.74 13.04 -15.74
N PRO A 445 36.45 13.92 -15.02
CA PRO A 445 36.71 15.30 -15.45
C PRO A 445 37.84 15.48 -16.47
N ASP A 446 38.65 14.45 -16.76
CA ASP A 446 39.93 14.59 -17.50
C ASP A 446 39.93 14.01 -18.93
N GLU A 447 38.93 13.23 -19.32
CA GLU A 447 38.91 12.57 -20.64
C GLU A 447 37.51 12.64 -21.29
N ALA A 448 37.26 13.65 -22.14
CA ALA A 448 36.03 13.71 -22.94
C ALA A 448 35.97 12.60 -24.02
N ASP A 449 37.14 12.13 -24.48
CA ASP A 449 37.27 11.26 -25.67
C ASP A 449 37.73 9.82 -25.34
N ARG A 450 37.90 9.47 -24.06
CA ARG A 450 38.14 8.08 -23.62
C ARG A 450 37.00 7.59 -22.76
N LEU A 451 36.05 7.02 -23.48
CA LEU A 451 34.89 6.30 -23.00
C LEU A 451 35.31 5.21 -22.00
N ARG A 452 35.23 5.48 -20.69
CA ARG A 452 35.32 4.44 -19.67
C ARG A 452 33.92 3.90 -19.38
N TRP A 453 33.76 2.61 -19.67
CA TRP A 453 32.51 1.86 -19.66
C TRP A 453 31.81 1.91 -18.30
N VAL A 454 30.60 2.46 -18.26
CA VAL A 454 29.77 2.43 -17.05
C VAL A 454 28.30 2.05 -17.34
N ALA A 455 27.89 1.90 -18.61
CA ALA A 455 26.54 1.47 -18.97
C ALA A 455 26.52 0.04 -19.54
N ARG A 456 25.79 -0.88 -18.89
CA ARG A 456 25.53 -2.23 -19.45
C ARG A 456 24.14 -2.27 -20.09
N ARG A 457 24.12 -2.67 -21.37
CA ARG A 457 22.97 -2.92 -22.25
C ARG A 457 22.24 -1.68 -22.78
N VAL A 458 22.66 -1.31 -23.97
CA VAL A 458 21.82 -0.68 -24.99
C VAL A 458 20.96 -1.80 -25.59
N LYS A 459 19.63 -1.67 -25.67
CA LYS A 459 18.85 -2.60 -26.52
C LYS A 459 19.31 -2.44 -27.97
N ALA A 460 19.20 -3.47 -28.81
CA ALA A 460 19.56 -3.33 -30.21
C ALA A 460 18.81 -2.13 -30.84
N GLY A 461 19.56 -1.09 -31.22
CA GLY A 461 19.02 0.16 -31.80
C GLY A 461 18.99 1.40 -30.88
N GLU A 462 19.25 1.29 -29.57
CA GLU A 462 19.37 2.46 -28.69
C GLU A 462 20.82 3.04 -28.74
N GLN A 463 21.06 4.22 -28.16
CA GLN A 463 22.41 4.78 -27.98
C GLN A 463 22.86 4.62 -26.52
N ALA A 464 24.16 4.36 -26.29
CA ALA A 464 24.71 4.30 -24.94
C ALA A 464 24.69 5.68 -24.28
N GLU A 465 24.09 5.80 -23.09
CA GLU A 465 24.20 7.01 -22.27
C GLU A 465 25.54 7.05 -21.53
N TRP A 466 26.29 8.13 -21.72
CA TRP A 466 27.59 8.39 -21.10
C TRP A 466 27.41 9.11 -19.76
N VAL A 467 28.22 8.78 -18.74
CA VAL A 467 28.32 9.66 -17.55
C VAL A 467 29.17 10.86 -17.96
N PRO A 468 28.62 12.08 -18.04
CA PRO A 468 29.42 13.23 -18.43
C PRO A 468 30.44 13.58 -17.34
N PRO A 469 31.51 14.31 -17.69
CA PRO A 469 32.58 14.71 -16.76
C PRO A 469 32.05 15.45 -15.53
N PHE A 470 30.97 16.19 -15.72
CA PHE A 470 30.25 16.91 -14.69
C PHE A 470 28.76 16.92 -15.00
N LEU A 471 27.93 17.07 -13.96
CA LEU A 471 26.51 17.37 -14.10
C LEU A 471 26.14 18.56 -13.24
N GLU A 472 25.22 19.38 -13.76
CA GLU A 472 24.61 20.45 -13.00
C GLU A 472 23.34 19.99 -12.31
N PHE A 473 23.18 20.38 -11.05
CA PHE A 473 22.00 20.11 -10.25
C PHE A 473 21.45 21.42 -9.68
N PRO A 474 20.12 21.54 -9.50
CA PRO A 474 19.58 22.69 -8.80
C PRO A 474 19.95 22.62 -7.31
N ILE A 475 20.26 23.75 -6.67
CA ILE A 475 20.62 23.81 -5.24
C ILE A 475 19.46 23.36 -4.32
N SER A 476 18.23 23.43 -4.82
CA SER A 476 17.02 22.88 -4.18
C SER A 476 15.97 22.59 -5.25
N PRO A 477 14.95 21.74 -5.00
CA PRO A 477 13.99 21.31 -6.02
C PRO A 477 13.28 22.43 -6.79
N SER A 478 13.15 23.62 -6.20
CA SER A 478 12.49 24.79 -6.80
C SER A 478 13.45 25.91 -7.21
N SER A 479 14.76 25.73 -7.03
CA SER A 479 15.73 26.78 -7.33
C SER A 479 16.12 26.79 -8.81
N LYS A 480 16.20 28.00 -9.38
CA LYS A 480 16.81 28.24 -10.69
C LYS A 480 18.35 28.20 -10.64
N GLN A 481 18.93 28.42 -9.46
CA GLN A 481 20.38 28.37 -9.28
C GLN A 481 20.86 26.92 -9.31
N ARG A 482 21.93 26.69 -10.05
CA ARG A 482 22.53 25.36 -10.25
C ARG A 482 23.96 25.34 -9.71
N PHE A 483 24.41 24.15 -9.34
CA PHE A 483 25.78 23.89 -8.93
C PHE A 483 26.30 22.66 -9.67
N LEU A 484 27.63 22.59 -9.80
CA LEU A 484 28.31 21.54 -10.53
C LEU A 484 28.75 20.41 -9.61
N ILE A 485 28.57 19.16 -10.02
CA ILE A 485 29.23 18.01 -9.41
C ILE A 485 30.21 17.39 -10.40
N ARG A 486 31.50 17.39 -10.03
CA ARG A 486 32.60 16.68 -10.70
C ARG A 486 32.89 15.37 -9.97
N GLY A 487 33.21 14.33 -10.73
CA GLY A 487 33.42 12.99 -10.19
C GLY A 487 34.87 12.66 -9.85
N LEU A 488 35.04 11.62 -9.04
CA LEU A 488 36.33 11.06 -8.60
C LEU A 488 36.97 10.10 -9.62
N SER A 489 36.29 9.84 -10.75
CA SER A 489 36.73 8.88 -11.78
C SER A 489 36.94 7.44 -11.28
N LEU A 490 36.17 7.02 -10.27
CA LEU A 490 36.21 5.62 -9.83
C LEU A 490 35.66 4.71 -10.93
N GLU A 491 36.24 3.53 -11.06
CA GLU A 491 35.70 2.45 -11.88
C GLU A 491 34.62 1.68 -11.08
N PRO A 492 33.41 1.50 -11.63
CA PRO A 492 32.37 0.71 -10.99
C PRO A 492 32.79 -0.75 -10.76
N ILE A 493 32.29 -1.35 -9.69
CA ILE A 493 32.60 -2.75 -9.38
C ILE A 493 31.85 -3.68 -10.34
N ALA A 494 32.57 -4.22 -11.32
CA ALA A 494 32.02 -5.10 -12.36
C ALA A 494 31.74 -6.54 -11.87
N TYR A 495 32.33 -6.97 -10.75
CA TYR A 495 32.19 -8.32 -10.22
C TYR A 495 32.26 -8.32 -8.69
N ILE A 496 31.15 -8.68 -8.03
CA ILE A 496 31.18 -9.07 -6.61
C ILE A 496 30.75 -10.55 -6.61
N TYR A 497 31.66 -11.41 -6.15
CA TYR A 497 31.58 -12.87 -6.02
C TYR A 497 30.20 -13.53 -6.24
N GLY A 498 30.13 -14.47 -7.19
CA GLY A 498 29.13 -15.54 -7.24
C GLY A 498 27.72 -15.19 -7.70
N ARG A 499 27.40 -13.91 -7.96
CA ARG A 499 26.17 -13.51 -8.67
C ARG A 499 26.53 -12.76 -9.94
N GLU A 500 25.78 -13.02 -11.01
CA GLU A 500 26.00 -12.44 -12.33
C GLU A 500 26.14 -10.91 -12.29
N ARG A 501 26.92 -10.36 -13.24
CA ARG A 501 27.15 -8.93 -13.55
C ARG A 501 25.91 -7.99 -13.51
N LEU A 502 24.69 -8.51 -13.41
CA LEU A 502 23.42 -7.75 -13.42
C LEU A 502 23.05 -7.15 -12.05
N SER A 503 23.55 -7.67 -10.92
CA SER A 503 23.12 -7.17 -9.60
C SER A 503 23.65 -5.78 -9.24
N ASN A 504 24.76 -5.35 -9.85
CA ASN A 504 25.49 -4.12 -9.51
C ASN A 504 25.09 -2.90 -10.35
N TYR A 505 24.26 -3.11 -11.36
CA TYR A 505 23.74 -2.08 -12.25
C TYR A 505 22.21 -2.03 -12.15
N ALA A 506 21.63 -0.85 -12.31
CA ALA A 506 20.21 -0.69 -12.47
C ALA A 506 19.77 -1.31 -13.82
N PRO A 507 18.47 -1.65 -14.00
CA PRO A 507 17.95 -2.12 -15.28
C PRO A 507 18.23 -1.15 -16.45
N SER A 508 18.36 0.14 -16.15
CA SER A 508 18.75 1.20 -17.10
C SER A 508 20.25 1.28 -17.38
N GLY A 509 21.04 0.30 -16.91
CA GLY A 509 22.47 0.21 -17.19
C GLY A 509 23.37 1.04 -16.29
N TRP A 510 22.83 1.92 -15.44
CA TRP A 510 23.62 2.78 -14.54
C TRP A 510 24.17 2.01 -13.32
N PRO A 511 25.41 2.25 -12.85
CA PRO A 511 25.94 1.61 -11.64
C PRO A 511 25.13 2.03 -10.41
N LYS A 512 24.88 1.04 -9.55
CA LYS A 512 24.18 1.25 -8.28
C LYS A 512 25.12 1.89 -7.27
N VAL A 513 24.54 2.68 -6.37
CA VAL A 513 25.22 3.34 -5.24
C VAL A 513 24.54 2.97 -3.92
N GLU A 514 24.09 1.71 -3.84
CA GLU A 514 23.44 1.14 -2.67
C GLU A 514 24.47 0.76 -1.60
N SER A 515 24.01 0.56 -0.36
CA SER A 515 24.88 0.32 0.80
C SER A 515 25.82 -0.88 0.64
N ALA A 516 25.45 -1.91 -0.12
CA ALA A 516 26.33 -3.04 -0.42
C ALA A 516 27.51 -2.63 -1.33
N ILE A 517 27.24 -1.83 -2.37
CA ILE A 517 28.27 -1.35 -3.31
C ILE A 517 29.19 -0.34 -2.63
N LEU A 518 28.63 0.60 -1.86
CA LEU A 518 29.42 1.59 -1.13
C LEU A 518 30.36 0.93 -0.11
N ARG A 519 29.90 -0.12 0.58
CA ARG A 519 30.75 -0.92 1.48
C ARG A 519 31.87 -1.64 0.75
N ALA A 520 31.59 -2.22 -0.43
CA ALA A 520 32.62 -2.87 -1.23
C ALA A 520 33.66 -1.85 -1.79
N LEU A 521 33.22 -0.64 -2.13
CA LEU A 521 34.12 0.45 -2.54
C LEU A 521 35.00 0.91 -1.37
N ALA A 522 34.42 1.08 -0.17
CA ALA A 522 35.12 1.64 0.99
C ALA A 522 35.99 0.60 1.74
N GLY A 523 35.52 -0.64 1.88
CA GLY A 523 36.09 -1.62 2.81
C GLY A 523 35.70 -1.32 4.27
N ASP A 524 36.56 -1.73 5.21
CA ASP A 524 36.54 -1.33 6.62
C ASP A 524 37.85 -0.59 6.96
N PRO A 525 37.98 0.69 6.55
CA PRO A 525 39.23 1.44 6.66
C PRO A 525 39.67 1.64 8.13
N TYR A 526 38.74 1.58 9.08
CA TYR A 526 39.04 1.67 10.51
C TYR A 526 39.78 0.45 11.05
N LYS A 527 39.66 -0.70 10.36
CA LYS A 527 40.43 -1.91 10.65
C LYS A 527 41.61 -2.11 9.69
N GLY A 528 41.94 -1.10 8.89
CA GLY A 528 42.98 -1.19 7.85
C GLY A 528 42.60 -2.09 6.67
N ILE A 529 41.32 -2.42 6.51
CA ILE A 529 40.83 -3.23 5.39
C ILE A 529 40.28 -2.27 4.33
N TYR A 530 41.03 -2.00 3.28
CA TYR A 530 40.62 -1.06 2.25
C TYR A 530 39.83 -1.73 1.13
N GLY A 531 38.79 -1.05 0.63
CA GLY A 531 37.97 -1.51 -0.47
C GLY A 531 38.49 -1.12 -1.86
N HIS A 532 37.70 -1.42 -2.89
CA HIS A 532 38.07 -1.21 -4.28
C HIS A 532 38.45 0.25 -4.62
N ALA A 533 37.84 1.24 -3.97
CA ALA A 533 38.12 2.65 -4.25
C ALA A 533 39.55 3.05 -3.85
N TYR A 534 40.09 2.48 -2.77
CA TYR A 534 41.44 2.80 -2.31
C TYR A 534 42.50 2.45 -3.37
N HIS A 535 42.41 1.24 -3.93
CA HIS A 535 43.34 0.76 -4.97
C HIS A 535 43.24 1.52 -6.30
N GLN A 536 42.10 2.16 -6.58
CA GLN A 536 41.93 2.99 -7.78
C GLN A 536 42.52 4.39 -7.61
N LEU A 537 42.60 4.88 -6.38
CA LEU A 537 43.14 6.21 -6.05
C LEU A 537 44.64 6.17 -5.70
N GLU A 538 45.17 5.04 -5.20
CA GLU A 538 46.60 4.82 -4.91
C GLU A 538 47.60 4.92 -6.10
N PRO A 539 47.28 4.55 -7.36
CA PRO A 539 48.30 4.46 -8.42
C PRO A 539 48.95 5.80 -8.79
N ILE A 540 48.45 6.91 -8.26
CA ILE A 540 48.95 8.26 -8.49
C ILE A 540 50.16 8.59 -7.59
N ARG A 541 50.45 7.82 -6.53
CA ARG A 541 51.59 8.09 -5.63
C ARG A 541 52.91 7.39 -5.98
N MET A 542 52.92 6.39 -6.87
CA MET A 542 54.10 5.53 -7.09
C MET A 542 54.96 5.85 -8.32
N SER A 543 54.75 6.95 -9.05
CA SER A 543 55.66 7.31 -10.16
C SER A 543 57.01 7.90 -9.71
N SER A 544 57.33 7.87 -8.40
CA SER A 544 58.60 8.38 -7.88
C SER A 544 59.27 7.48 -6.84
N THR A 545 59.16 6.15 -6.93
CA THR A 545 60.22 5.23 -6.43
C THR A 545 59.93 3.78 -6.84
N MET A 546 60.93 3.11 -7.40
CA MET A 546 60.81 1.74 -7.94
C MET A 546 60.61 0.66 -6.86
N ALA A 547 59.81 -0.33 -7.27
CA ALA A 547 59.92 -1.77 -7.05
C ALA A 547 60.14 -2.30 -5.62
N SER A 548 59.08 -2.84 -5.02
CA SER A 548 59.19 -4.03 -4.18
C SER A 548 57.94 -4.90 -4.33
N SER A 549 58.15 -6.20 -4.38
CA SER A 549 57.16 -7.25 -4.64
C SER A 549 56.13 -7.35 -3.51
N THR A 550 54.85 -7.10 -3.81
CA THR A 550 53.75 -7.33 -2.86
C THR A 550 53.01 -8.63 -3.23
N VAL A 551 52.94 -9.56 -2.27
CA VAL A 551 52.17 -10.81 -2.36
C VAL A 551 50.73 -10.52 -1.95
N TYR A 552 49.75 -10.92 -2.75
CA TYR A 552 48.32 -10.72 -2.48
C TYR A 552 47.77 -11.80 -1.57
N GLN A 553 46.99 -11.46 -0.54
CA GLN A 553 46.25 -12.43 0.30
C GLN A 553 44.73 -12.25 0.19
N ASP A 554 43.99 -13.36 0.13
CA ASP A 554 42.52 -13.35 0.19
C ASP A 554 41.97 -13.16 1.63
N ILE A 555 40.65 -13.07 1.78
CA ILE A 555 39.96 -12.84 3.08
C ILE A 555 40.15 -14.05 4.04
N ARG A 556 40.72 -15.16 3.58
CA ARG A 556 41.11 -16.33 4.39
C ARG A 556 42.63 -16.43 4.59
N GLY A 557 43.42 -15.46 4.11
CA GLY A 557 44.87 -15.37 4.29
C GLY A 557 45.71 -16.07 3.23
N ASN A 558 45.15 -16.50 2.09
CA ASN A 558 45.89 -17.29 1.10
C ASN A 558 46.55 -16.43 0.02
N ASN A 559 47.83 -16.73 -0.30
CA ASN A 559 48.62 -16.00 -1.29
C ASN A 559 48.15 -16.27 -2.74
N VAL A 560 47.92 -15.23 -3.55
CA VAL A 560 47.55 -15.35 -4.98
C VAL A 560 48.54 -14.55 -5.85
N GLY A 561 49.15 -15.20 -6.83
CA GLY A 561 50.08 -14.56 -7.77
C GLY A 561 49.40 -13.85 -8.95
N PRO A 562 50.10 -12.96 -9.68
CA PRO A 562 49.53 -12.22 -10.81
C PRO A 562 49.25 -13.16 -12.00
N ILE A 563 48.05 -13.04 -12.58
CA ILE A 563 47.64 -13.76 -13.79
C ILE A 563 48.18 -13.01 -15.01
N ALA A 564 49.13 -13.60 -15.73
CA ALA A 564 49.61 -13.10 -17.02
C ALA A 564 48.54 -13.31 -18.09
N VAL A 565 48.14 -12.24 -18.79
CA VAL A 565 47.27 -12.31 -19.97
C VAL A 565 48.16 -12.44 -21.19
N ASP A 566 48.24 -13.64 -21.75
CA ASP A 566 49.01 -13.95 -22.94
C ASP A 566 48.36 -13.29 -24.18
N ARG A 567 49.13 -12.48 -24.91
CA ARG A 567 48.71 -11.90 -26.20
C ARG A 567 49.03 -12.91 -27.30
N GLU A 568 48.09 -13.80 -27.60
CA GLU A 568 48.24 -14.69 -28.75
C GLU A 568 48.04 -13.96 -30.08
N ASN A 569 49.11 -14.10 -30.86
CA ASN A 569 49.36 -13.62 -32.21
C ASN A 569 48.59 -14.54 -33.21
N LYS A 570 47.49 -14.08 -33.82
CA LYS A 570 46.84 -14.83 -34.90
C LYS A 570 47.46 -14.48 -36.25
N GLY A 571 48.41 -15.31 -36.64
CA GLY A 571 48.93 -15.40 -38.00
C GLY A 571 47.86 -15.86 -38.99
N ARG A 572 47.89 -15.23 -40.16
CA ARG A 572 47.31 -15.70 -41.43
C ARG A 572 47.77 -17.14 -41.72
N ARG A 573 46.84 -18.02 -42.09
CA ARG A 573 46.67 -18.56 -43.45
C ARG A 573 45.75 -19.78 -43.38
N GLY A 574 44.70 -19.76 -44.20
CA GLY A 574 44.25 -20.99 -44.84
C GLY A 574 45.31 -21.39 -45.86
N GLY A 575 45.94 -22.52 -45.57
CA GLY A 575 46.03 -23.70 -46.43
C GLY A 575 45.91 -24.88 -45.48
#